data_AF-A0A534X220-F1
#
_entry.id   AF-A0A534X220-F1
#
_cell.length_a   1.000
_cell.length_b   1.000
_cell.length_c   1.000
_cell.angle_alpha   90.00
_cell.angle_beta   90.00
_cell.angle_gamma   90.00
#
_symmetry.space_group_name_H-M   'P 1'
#
loop_
_entity.id
_entity.type
_entity.pdbx_description
1 polymer ?
#
loop_
_entity_poly.entity_id
_entity_poly.type
_entity_poly.pdbx_seq_one_letter_code
_entity_poly.pdbx_strand_id
1 'polypeptide(L)'
;MRPARLAARAVALLGPLAGPVLVTCPWAPRLAAALALRLPPARDGGAPMGAVVAFLGGAPGPAERQAALRAVEERLPPGAPLVLLDHNQPRALWRRALAVLHLAARGLGPARARYPAARELSALGLAVERLWLDGGERVQLVRARRR
;
A
#
# COMPACT_ATOMS: atom_id res chain seq x y z
N MET A 1 12.49 6.69 6.58
CA MET A 1 12.05 5.27 6.54
C MET A 1 12.83 4.57 5.43
N ARG A 2 13.35 3.36 5.66
CA ARG A 2 14.16 2.63 4.66
C ARG A 2 13.23 1.85 3.71
N PRO A 3 13.20 2.14 2.39
CA PRO A 3 12.32 1.45 1.44
C PRO A 3 12.47 -0.07 1.44
N ALA A 4 13.69 -0.58 1.58
CA ALA A 4 13.97 -2.02 1.64
C ALA A 4 13.27 -2.75 2.80
N ARG A 5 13.20 -2.12 3.99
CA ARG A 5 12.50 -2.69 5.15
C ARG A 5 10.99 -2.75 4.90
N LEU A 6 10.43 -1.68 4.34
CA LEU A 6 9.00 -1.62 4.07
C LEU A 6 8.60 -2.62 2.97
N ALA A 7 9.43 -2.76 1.93
CA ALA A 7 9.26 -3.79 0.90
C ALA A 7 9.29 -5.20 1.52
N ALA A 8 10.29 -5.51 2.35
CA ALA A 8 10.36 -6.79 3.04
C ALA A 8 9.11 -7.06 3.91
N ARG A 9 8.60 -6.02 4.59
CA ARG A 9 7.37 -6.14 5.38
C ARG A 9 6.15 -6.39 4.51
N ALA A 10 5.99 -5.68 3.39
CA ALA A 10 4.90 -5.90 2.44
C ALA A 10 4.92 -7.34 1.87
N VAL A 11 6.10 -7.84 1.49
CA VAL A 11 6.29 -9.21 1.02
C VAL A 11 5.93 -10.23 2.10
N ALA A 12 6.38 -10.03 3.34
CA ALA A 12 6.00 -10.89 4.44
C ALA A 12 4.48 -10.90 4.70
N LEU A 13 3.80 -9.77 4.47
CA LEU A 13 2.34 -9.67 4.63
C LEU A 13 1.57 -10.34 3.49
N LEU A 14 2.08 -10.34 2.26
CA LEU A 14 1.49 -11.13 1.17
C LEU A 14 1.45 -12.62 1.52
N GLY A 15 2.48 -13.10 2.23
CA GLY A 15 2.66 -14.51 2.54
C GLY A 15 3.26 -15.28 1.36
N PRO A 16 3.32 -16.63 1.46
CA PRO A 16 3.87 -17.46 0.40
C PRO A 16 2.96 -17.40 -0.84
N LEU A 17 3.55 -17.05 -1.99
CA LEU A 17 2.87 -16.97 -3.28
C LEU A 17 3.69 -17.72 -4.34
N ALA A 18 3.02 -18.58 -5.10
CA ALA A 18 3.61 -19.28 -6.24
C ALA A 18 3.28 -18.55 -7.54
N GLY A 19 3.80 -17.33 -7.72
CA GLY A 19 3.60 -16.60 -8.97
C GLY A 19 3.86 -15.10 -8.93
N PRO A 20 3.61 -14.41 -10.05
CA PRO A 20 3.88 -12.99 -10.22
C PRO A 20 3.04 -12.12 -9.28
N VAL A 21 3.56 -10.96 -8.90
CA VAL A 21 2.86 -9.98 -8.07
C VAL A 21 2.73 -8.66 -8.84
N LEU A 22 1.52 -8.10 -8.83
CA LEU A 22 1.26 -6.78 -9.37
C LEU A 22 1.73 -5.71 -8.37
N VAL A 23 2.57 -4.77 -8.80
CA VAL A 23 3.09 -3.70 -7.95
C VAL A 23 2.70 -2.34 -8.52
N THR A 24 1.94 -1.56 -7.76
CA THR A 24 1.49 -0.21 -8.13
C THR A 24 2.04 0.80 -7.11
N CYS A 25 3.11 1.51 -7.45
CA CYS A 25 3.83 2.43 -6.54
C CYS A 25 4.27 3.74 -7.22
N PRO A 26 3.37 4.48 -7.90
CA PRO A 26 3.77 5.54 -8.83
C PRO A 26 4.52 6.72 -8.16
N TRP A 27 4.24 7.02 -6.89
CA TRP A 27 4.91 8.11 -6.15
C TRP A 27 6.02 7.66 -5.20
N ALA A 28 6.37 6.37 -5.25
CA ALA A 28 7.37 5.77 -4.37
C ALA A 28 8.40 4.93 -5.15
N PRO A 29 9.20 5.53 -6.06
CA PRO A 29 10.10 4.79 -6.95
C PRO A 29 11.14 3.94 -6.20
N ARG A 30 11.66 4.44 -5.07
CA ARG A 30 12.59 3.67 -4.23
C ARG A 30 11.93 2.46 -3.56
N LEU A 31 10.63 2.53 -3.27
CA LEU A 31 9.87 1.39 -2.77
C LEU A 31 9.58 0.40 -3.90
N ALA A 32 9.19 0.89 -5.07
CA ALA A 32 8.98 0.08 -6.27
C ALA A 32 10.24 -0.73 -6.62
N ALA A 33 11.41 -0.09 -6.67
CA ALA A 33 12.69 -0.76 -6.89
C ALA A 33 12.99 -1.81 -5.82
N ALA A 34 12.74 -1.50 -4.54
CA ALA A 34 12.96 -2.46 -3.46
C ALA A 34 12.00 -3.67 -3.50
N LEU A 35 10.78 -3.49 -4.00
CA LEU A 35 9.81 -4.56 -4.23
C LEU A 35 10.19 -5.42 -5.43
N ALA A 36 10.65 -4.81 -6.53
CA ALA A 36 11.10 -5.52 -7.73
C ALA A 36 12.27 -6.48 -7.47
N LEU A 37 13.13 -6.16 -6.50
CA LEU A 37 14.21 -7.05 -6.05
C LEU A 37 13.73 -8.30 -5.29
N ARG A 38 12.44 -8.37 -4.92
CA ARG A 38 11.89 -9.41 -4.02
C ARG A 38 10.71 -10.17 -4.62
N LEU A 39 10.07 -9.60 -5.63
CA LEU A 39 8.82 -10.10 -6.18
C LEU A 39 8.98 -10.31 -7.69
N PRO A 40 8.60 -11.49 -8.21
CA PRO A 40 8.50 -11.67 -9.65
C PRO A 40 7.42 -10.73 -10.20
N PRO A 41 7.73 -9.85 -11.17
CA PRO A 41 6.76 -8.89 -11.66
C PRO A 41 5.67 -9.56 -12.49
N ALA A 42 4.42 -9.14 -12.30
CA ALA A 42 3.34 -9.46 -13.23
C ALA A 42 3.57 -8.72 -14.55
N ARG A 43 3.78 -9.48 -15.64
CA ARG A 43 3.82 -8.94 -17.01
C ARG A 43 2.41 -8.58 -17.46
N ASP A 44 2.32 -7.69 -18.44
CA ASP A 44 1.05 -7.36 -19.08
C ASP A 44 0.42 -8.63 -19.69
N GLY A 45 -0.87 -8.83 -19.43
CA GLY A 45 -1.61 -10.03 -19.82
C GLY A 45 -1.46 -11.25 -18.89
N GLY A 46 -0.50 -11.26 -17.96
CA GLY A 46 -0.35 -12.32 -16.97
C GLY A 46 -1.26 -12.12 -15.75
N ALA A 47 -1.83 -13.21 -15.22
CA ALA A 47 -2.65 -13.18 -14.00
C ALA A 47 -1.75 -13.07 -12.74
N PRO A 48 -1.73 -11.94 -12.02
CA PRO A 48 -0.99 -11.80 -10.77
C PRO A 48 -1.57 -12.70 -9.67
N MET A 49 -0.72 -13.35 -8.89
CA MET A 49 -1.12 -14.15 -7.71
C MET A 49 -1.32 -13.31 -6.44
N GLY A 50 -0.98 -12.02 -6.49
CA GLY A 50 -1.18 -11.06 -5.41
C GLY A 50 -0.82 -9.65 -5.86
N ALA A 51 -1.07 -8.65 -5.02
CA ALA A 51 -0.76 -7.26 -5.34
C ALA A 51 -0.17 -6.46 -4.17
N VAL A 52 0.70 -5.51 -4.49
CA VAL A 52 1.16 -4.46 -3.59
C VAL A 52 0.81 -3.11 -4.19
N VAL A 53 -0.03 -2.34 -3.49
CA VAL A 53 -0.42 -0.99 -3.89
C VAL A 53 0.12 0.00 -2.86
N ALA A 54 0.82 1.04 -3.29
CA ALA A 54 1.34 2.07 -2.40
C ALA A 54 0.94 3.47 -2.88
N PHE A 55 0.24 4.19 -2.00
CA PHE A 55 -0.08 5.61 -2.18
C PHE A 55 0.87 6.52 -1.39
N LEU A 56 2.03 5.97 -1.02
CA LEU A 56 3.06 6.70 -0.31
C LEU A 56 3.70 7.75 -1.20
N GLY A 57 3.88 8.94 -0.66
CA GLY A 57 4.56 10.03 -1.32
C GLY A 57 3.74 10.82 -2.34
N GLY A 58 2.48 10.43 -2.61
CA GLY A 58 1.54 11.19 -3.43
C GLY A 58 0.29 11.62 -2.65
N ALA A 59 -0.56 12.41 -3.31
CA ALA A 59 -1.88 12.81 -2.80
C ALA A 59 -2.97 12.59 -3.88
N PRO A 60 -3.14 11.36 -4.40
CA PRO A 60 -4.22 11.08 -5.34
C PRO A 60 -5.56 11.36 -4.69
N GLY A 61 -6.48 11.92 -5.48
CA GLY A 61 -7.85 12.15 -5.06
C GLY A 61 -8.59 10.83 -4.81
N PRO A 62 -9.72 10.84 -4.08
CA PRO A 62 -10.50 9.62 -3.81
C PRO A 62 -10.87 8.83 -5.07
N ALA A 63 -11.27 9.50 -6.15
CA ALA A 63 -11.64 8.86 -7.41
C ALA A 63 -10.45 8.14 -8.08
N GLU A 64 -9.28 8.80 -8.13
CA GLU A 64 -8.06 8.23 -8.71
C GLU A 64 -7.60 6.99 -7.94
N ARG A 65 -7.67 7.03 -6.61
CA ARG A 65 -7.35 5.87 -5.76
C ARG A 65 -8.30 4.71 -5.99
N GLN A 66 -9.60 4.98 -6.03
CA GLN A 66 -10.61 3.96 -6.29
C GLN A 66 -10.43 3.34 -7.66
N ALA A 67 -10.16 4.15 -8.69
CA ALA A 67 -9.86 3.64 -10.04
C ALA A 67 -8.61 2.75 -10.04
N ALA A 68 -7.52 3.18 -9.39
CA ALA A 68 -6.30 2.39 -9.28
C ALA A 68 -6.53 1.07 -8.53
N LEU A 69 -7.29 1.09 -7.43
CA LEU A 69 -7.59 -0.11 -6.66
C LEU A 69 -8.53 -1.06 -7.41
N ARG A 70 -9.54 -0.56 -8.13
CA ARG A 70 -10.41 -1.37 -9.01
C ARG A 70 -9.62 -2.04 -10.13
N ALA A 71 -8.75 -1.30 -10.81
CA ALA A 71 -7.89 -1.86 -11.86
C ALA A 71 -6.97 -2.99 -11.33
N VAL A 72 -6.56 -2.91 -10.07
CA VAL A 72 -5.82 -3.99 -9.40
C VAL A 72 -6.73 -5.17 -9.06
N GLU A 73 -7.90 -4.90 -8.49
CA GLU A 73 -8.89 -5.91 -8.10
C GLU A 73 -9.35 -6.76 -9.28
N GLU A 74 -9.67 -6.13 -10.42
CA GLU A 74 -10.11 -6.79 -11.65
C GLU A 74 -9.09 -7.81 -12.18
N ARG A 75 -7.80 -7.59 -11.92
CA ARG A 75 -6.70 -8.45 -12.37
C ARG A 75 -6.37 -9.58 -11.42
N LEU A 76 -6.69 -9.46 -10.13
CA LEU A 76 -6.36 -10.46 -9.12
C LEU A 76 -7.30 -11.65 -9.21
N PRO A 77 -6.89 -12.91 -9.10
CA PRO A 77 -7.84 -14.02 -8.97
C PRO A 77 -8.57 -13.99 -7.61
N PRO A 78 -9.76 -14.63 -7.49
CA PRO A 78 -10.45 -14.78 -6.22
C PRO A 78 -9.53 -15.37 -5.14
N GLY A 79 -9.62 -14.87 -3.91
CA GLY A 79 -8.77 -15.27 -2.78
C GLY A 79 -7.34 -14.72 -2.79
N ALA A 80 -6.90 -14.06 -3.87
CA ALA A 80 -5.55 -13.50 -3.96
C ALA A 80 -5.33 -12.37 -2.93
N PRO A 81 -4.17 -12.33 -2.26
CA PRO A 81 -3.86 -11.29 -1.29
C PRO A 81 -3.45 -9.98 -1.96
N LEU A 82 -3.86 -8.89 -1.32
CA LEU A 82 -3.47 -7.52 -1.63
C LEU A 82 -2.90 -6.88 -0.37
N VAL A 83 -1.78 -6.16 -0.51
CA VAL A 83 -1.22 -5.31 0.55
C VAL A 83 -1.26 -3.86 0.09
N LEU A 84 -2.04 -3.05 0.79
CA LEU A 84 -2.11 -1.61 0.61
C LEU A 84 -1.18 -0.91 1.61
N LEU A 85 -0.32 -0.03 1.09
CA LEU A 85 0.57 0.80 1.89
C LEU A 85 0.16 2.26 1.79
N ASP A 86 -0.01 2.88 2.94
CA ASP A 86 -0.43 4.28 3.00
C ASP A 86 0.17 5.03 4.17
N HIS A 87 0.15 6.35 4.10
CA HIS A 87 0.50 7.20 5.24
C HIS A 87 -0.53 7.00 6.36
N ASN A 88 -0.05 7.07 7.59
CA ASN A 88 -0.86 6.97 8.80
C ASN A 88 -0.49 8.09 9.77
N GLN A 89 -1.45 8.48 10.60
CA GLN A 89 -1.28 9.45 11.66
C GLN A 89 -0.86 8.73 12.94
N PRO A 90 0.34 8.99 13.48
CA PRO A 90 0.74 8.42 14.76
C PRO A 90 -0.17 8.87 15.91
N ARG A 91 -0.32 7.99 16.89
CA ARG A 91 -1.13 8.24 18.10
C ARG A 91 -0.46 9.27 19.01
N ALA A 92 0.83 9.11 19.27
CA ALA A 92 1.61 10.03 20.12
C ALA A 92 1.75 11.41 19.46
N LEU A 93 1.49 12.48 20.23
CA LEU A 93 1.46 13.86 19.74
C LEU A 93 2.78 14.31 19.10
N TRP A 94 3.92 14.01 19.72
CA TRP A 94 5.22 14.36 19.17
C TRP A 94 5.52 13.63 17.86
N ARG A 95 5.14 12.34 17.74
CA ARG A 95 5.28 11.58 16.48
C ARG A 95 4.36 12.11 15.39
N ARG A 96 3.17 12.57 15.78
CA ARG A 96 2.21 13.21 14.89
C ARG A 96 2.78 14.51 14.33
N ALA A 97 3.39 15.37 15.15
CA ALA A 97 4.07 16.57 14.68
C ALA A 97 5.17 16.23 13.67
N LEU A 98 6.02 15.24 13.97
CA LEU A 98 7.05 14.77 13.03
C LEU A 98 6.46 14.19 11.73
N ALA A 99 5.31 13.52 11.79
CA ALA A 99 4.62 13.02 10.60
C ALA A 99 4.09 14.15 9.73
N VAL A 100 3.53 15.21 10.33
CA VAL A 100 3.07 16.40 9.61
C VAL A 100 4.26 17.11 8.94
N LEU A 101 5.36 17.33 9.66
CA LEU A 101 6.58 17.91 9.07
C LEU A 101 7.11 17.06 7.92
N HIS A 102 7.11 15.73 8.07
CA HIS A 102 7.53 14.81 7.02
C HIS A 102 6.65 14.90 5.76
N LEU A 103 5.33 15.03 5.92
CA LEU A 103 4.40 15.22 4.80
C LEU A 103 4.59 16.60 4.14
N ALA A 104 4.73 17.66 4.95
CA ALA A 104 4.94 19.02 4.45
C ALA A 104 6.23 19.13 3.63
N ALA A 105 7.33 18.51 4.07
CA ALA A 105 8.59 18.42 3.31
C ALA A 105 8.45 17.70 1.96
N ARG A 106 7.33 17.00 1.73
CA ARG A 106 6.98 16.33 0.47
C ARG A 106 5.85 17.05 -0.29
N GLY A 107 5.45 18.24 0.15
CA GLY A 107 4.33 18.99 -0.44
C GLY A 107 2.96 18.39 -0.16
N LEU A 108 2.83 17.54 0.87
CA LEU A 108 1.58 16.83 1.19
C LEU A 108 0.90 17.44 2.43
N GLY A 109 -0.42 17.63 2.35
CA GLY A 109 -1.22 18.10 3.47
C GLY A 109 -1.37 17.05 4.58
N PRO A 110 -1.61 17.47 5.84
CA PRO A 110 -1.71 16.57 7.00
C PRO A 110 -2.89 15.59 6.92
N ALA A 111 -3.94 15.93 6.16
CA ALA A 111 -5.08 15.04 5.92
C ALA A 111 -4.66 13.70 5.30
N ARG A 112 -3.52 13.66 4.59
CA ARG A 112 -2.97 12.43 4.00
C ARG A 112 -2.67 11.34 5.04
N ALA A 113 -2.27 11.73 6.25
CA ALA A 113 -2.02 10.79 7.33
C ALA A 113 -3.30 10.17 7.91
N ARG A 114 -4.47 10.77 7.67
CA ARG A 114 -5.75 10.35 8.27
C ARG A 114 -6.60 9.50 7.33
N TYR A 115 -6.06 9.12 6.18
CA TYR A 115 -6.84 8.47 5.15
C TYR A 115 -7.28 7.06 5.59
N PRO A 116 -8.57 6.71 5.49
CA PRO A 116 -9.09 5.46 6.01
C PRO A 116 -8.89 4.30 5.02
N ALA A 117 -7.64 3.92 4.76
CA ALA A 117 -7.24 2.92 3.76
C ALA A 117 -7.99 1.59 3.87
N ALA A 118 -8.18 1.06 5.08
CA ALA A 118 -8.93 -0.18 5.29
C ALA A 118 -10.43 -0.04 4.92
N ARG A 119 -11.04 1.12 5.18
CA ARG A 119 -12.45 1.35 4.81
C ARG A 119 -12.60 1.46 3.30
N GLU A 120 -11.64 2.07 2.62
CA GLU A 120 -11.60 2.15 1.16
C GLU A 120 -11.55 0.75 0.52
N LEU A 121 -10.67 -0.14 1.01
CA LEU A 121 -10.61 -1.52 0.53
C LEU A 121 -11.93 -2.27 0.78
N SER A 122 -12.53 -2.11 1.97
CA SER A 122 -13.81 -2.74 2.28
C SER A 122 -14.95 -2.22 1.41
N ALA A 123 -14.95 -0.93 1.06
CA ALA A 123 -15.95 -0.33 0.18
C ALA A 123 -15.83 -0.82 -1.27
N LEU A 124 -14.65 -1.30 -1.67
CA LEU A 124 -14.41 -1.97 -2.95
C LEU A 124 -14.72 -3.47 -2.89
N GLY A 125 -15.31 -3.97 -1.80
CA GLY A 125 -15.68 -5.38 -1.68
C GLY A 125 -14.52 -6.32 -1.33
N LEU A 126 -13.30 -5.81 -1.12
CA LEU A 126 -12.18 -6.64 -0.67
C LEU A 126 -12.38 -7.09 0.79
N ALA A 127 -12.02 -8.33 1.09
CA ALA A 127 -12.04 -8.86 2.44
C ALA A 127 -10.82 -8.37 3.22
N VAL A 128 -10.96 -7.32 4.02
CA VAL A 128 -9.88 -6.79 4.86
C VAL A 128 -9.59 -7.75 6.00
N GLU A 129 -8.34 -8.24 6.07
CA GLU A 129 -7.95 -9.22 7.07
C GLU A 129 -7.36 -8.54 8.31
N ARG A 130 -6.39 -7.65 8.10
CA ARG A 130 -5.68 -7.00 9.21
C ARG A 130 -4.94 -5.74 8.78
N LEU A 131 -4.72 -4.86 9.76
CA LEU A 131 -3.94 -3.63 9.64
C LEU A 131 -2.69 -3.72 10.53
N TRP A 132 -1.56 -3.26 10.00
CA TRP A 132 -0.30 -3.09 10.73
C TRP A 132 0.21 -1.66 10.60
N LEU A 133 1.04 -1.26 11.54
CA LEU A 133 1.70 0.05 11.56
C LEU A 133 3.21 -0.15 11.48
N ASP A 134 3.90 0.68 10.69
CA ASP A 134 5.36 0.69 10.58
C ASP A 134 5.90 2.13 10.56
N GLY A 135 7.24 2.26 10.64
CA GLY A 135 7.93 3.54 10.55
C GLY A 135 7.65 4.48 11.72
N GLY A 136 7.30 3.95 12.90
CA GLY A 136 6.84 4.73 14.05
C GLY A 136 5.39 5.18 13.90
N GLU A 137 4.53 4.31 13.35
CA GLU A 137 3.11 4.54 13.04
C GLU A 137 2.84 5.54 11.91
N ARG A 138 3.86 5.94 11.15
CA ARG A 138 3.69 6.86 10.01
C ARG A 138 3.17 6.17 8.76
N VAL A 139 3.22 4.85 8.72
CA VAL A 139 2.73 4.05 7.60
C VAL A 139 1.78 2.99 8.14
N GLN A 140 0.62 2.88 7.50
CA GLN A 140 -0.28 1.74 7.65
C GLN A 140 -0.07 0.77 6.49
N LEU A 141 -0.06 -0.51 6.82
CA LEU A 141 -0.10 -1.61 5.88
C LEU A 141 -1.40 -2.34 6.11
N VAL A 142 -2.25 -2.46 5.10
CA VAL A 142 -3.52 -3.17 5.19
C VAL A 142 -3.46 -4.37 4.27
N ARG A 143 -3.65 -5.56 4.84
CA ARG A 143 -3.79 -6.79 4.06
C ARG A 143 -5.27 -7.06 3.84
N ALA A 144 -5.62 -7.36 2.59
CA ALA A 144 -6.94 -7.75 2.18
C ALA A 144 -6.85 -8.90 1.18
N ARG A 145 -7.99 -9.49 0.84
CA ARG A 145 -8.12 -10.48 -0.24
C ARG A 145 -9.22 -10.10 -1.22
N ARG A 146 -9.05 -10.49 -2.48
CA ARG A 146 -10.17 -10.54 -3.43
C ARG A 146 -11.17 -11.59 -2.94
N ARG A 147 -12.46 -11.24 -2.91
CA ARG A 147 -13.51 -12.20 -2.61
C ARG A 147 -13.70 -13.19 -3.76
#